data_AF-X1IF32-F1
#
_entry.id   AF-X1IF32-F1
#
_cell.length_a   1.000
_cell.length_b   1.000
_cell.length_c   1.000
_cell.angle_alpha   90.00
_cell.angle_beta   90.00
_cell.angle_gamma   90.00
#
_symmetry.space_group_name_H-M   'P 1'
#
loop_
_entity.id
_entity.type
_entity.pdbx_description
1 polymer ?
#
loop_
_entity_poly.entity_id
_entity_poly.type
_entity_poly.pdbx_seq_one_letter_code
_entity_poly.pdbx_strand_id
1 'polypeptide(L)'
;MKFYGYPRPDGKVGARNYVALIPATGCVNAVVFHIEKMIRGTKAISHDQGCLHPPADTEQVTRTLISLGKNPNIGAALVIGLGCEMVQAEEVYEGIKESGKPVDMVVMHELGGMFETINKGAKIATDMVVEITGINREEFGLGKLVFGTKCGSSDTTSGLSSNLVTGEVCRLMTNNGGTFIQGEICDIMGGEYALKKLSVDQAQGEKILDLVRDLYERGMKGEFRP
;
A
#
# COMPACT_ATOMS: atom_id res chain seq x y z
N MET A 1 -4.51 -22.12 -13.07
CA MET A 1 -5.34 -21.99 -11.83
C MET A 1 -6.15 -20.69 -11.90
N LYS A 2 -7.26 -20.59 -11.15
CA LYS A 2 -8.16 -19.41 -11.13
C LYS A 2 -8.46 -18.97 -9.69
N PHE A 3 -8.88 -17.72 -9.52
CA PHE A 3 -9.40 -17.18 -8.25
C PHE A 3 -10.58 -16.23 -8.51
N TYR A 4 -11.43 -16.06 -7.51
CA TYR A 4 -12.52 -15.08 -7.55
C TYR A 4 -12.03 -13.71 -7.06
N GLY A 5 -12.20 -12.66 -7.85
CA GLY A 5 -11.75 -11.30 -7.51
C GLY A 5 -12.71 -10.22 -7.97
N TYR A 6 -12.50 -8.99 -7.49
CA TYR A 6 -13.29 -7.82 -7.85
C TYR A 6 -12.61 -7.08 -9.01
N PRO A 7 -13.29 -6.91 -10.16
CA PRO A 7 -12.74 -6.12 -11.25
C PRO A 7 -12.62 -4.64 -10.84
N ARG A 8 -11.61 -3.95 -11.39
CA ARG A 8 -11.40 -2.51 -11.22
C ARG A 8 -11.33 -1.80 -12.58
N PRO A 9 -11.66 -0.50 -12.66
CA PRO A 9 -11.61 0.26 -13.91
C PRO A 9 -10.23 0.27 -14.58
N ASP A 10 -9.15 0.22 -13.79
CA ASP A 10 -7.77 0.15 -14.28
C ASP A 10 -7.33 -1.25 -14.78
N GLY A 11 -8.27 -2.20 -14.87
CA GLY A 11 -8.02 -3.56 -15.35
C GLY A 11 -7.30 -4.48 -14.36
N LYS A 12 -7.01 -3.99 -13.14
CA LYS A 12 -6.51 -4.82 -12.04
C LYS A 12 -7.66 -5.52 -11.32
N VAL A 13 -7.31 -6.49 -10.47
CA VAL A 13 -8.28 -7.33 -9.76
C VAL A 13 -7.96 -7.37 -8.27
N GLY A 14 -8.94 -7.01 -7.45
CA GLY A 14 -8.84 -7.06 -5.99
C GLY A 14 -9.24 -8.43 -5.44
N ALA A 15 -8.56 -8.92 -4.42
CA ALA A 15 -9.03 -10.06 -3.63
C ALA A 15 -10.09 -9.63 -2.59
N ARG A 16 -10.13 -8.33 -2.26
CA ARG A 16 -11.04 -7.71 -1.30
C ARG A 16 -11.70 -6.46 -1.88
N ASN A 17 -12.71 -5.94 -1.20
CA ASN A 17 -13.47 -4.77 -1.62
C ASN A 17 -13.74 -3.85 -0.42
N TYR A 18 -12.79 -2.96 -0.16
CA TYR A 18 -12.89 -2.00 0.95
C TYR A 18 -13.03 -0.57 0.45
N VAL A 19 -13.62 0.28 1.31
CA VAL A 19 -13.43 1.73 1.24
C VAL A 19 -12.21 2.09 2.09
N ALA A 20 -11.15 2.60 1.48
CA ALA A 20 -9.98 3.06 2.22
C ALA A 20 -10.27 4.41 2.89
N LEU A 21 -9.94 4.55 4.17
CA LEU A 21 -9.88 5.84 4.85
C LEU A 21 -8.40 6.22 4.96
N ILE A 22 -8.00 7.25 4.21
CA ILE A 22 -6.59 7.63 4.01
C ILE A 22 -6.33 8.98 4.68
N PRO A 23 -5.73 9.01 5.87
CA PRO A 23 -5.27 10.24 6.49
C PRO A 23 -4.02 10.77 5.78
N ALA A 24 -4.04 12.04 5.39
CA ALA A 24 -2.89 12.73 4.80
C ALA A 24 -1.78 13.00 5.82
N THR A 25 -2.12 13.00 7.11
CA THR A 25 -1.18 13.17 8.24
C THR A 25 -1.65 12.40 9.47
N GLY A 26 -0.73 12.05 10.38
CA GLY A 26 -1.06 11.33 11.61
C GLY A 26 -2.01 12.08 12.55
N CYS A 27 -2.09 13.41 12.45
CA CYS A 27 -3.00 14.23 13.29
C CYS A 27 -4.48 13.90 13.09
N VAL A 28 -4.87 13.32 11.95
CA VAL A 28 -6.26 12.92 11.65
C VAL A 28 -6.50 11.41 11.74
N ASN A 29 -5.53 10.64 12.26
CA ASN A 29 -5.70 9.20 12.49
C ASN A 29 -6.92 8.88 13.37
N ALA A 30 -7.16 9.68 14.42
CA ALA A 30 -8.31 9.49 15.29
C ALA A 30 -9.64 9.57 14.51
N VAL A 31 -9.77 10.51 13.57
CA VAL A 31 -10.95 10.67 12.72
C VAL A 31 -11.20 9.40 11.90
N VAL A 32 -10.17 8.89 11.21
CA VAL A 32 -10.34 7.70 10.36
C VAL A 32 -10.66 6.45 11.18
N PHE A 33 -10.08 6.28 12.37
CA PHE A 33 -10.42 5.17 13.26
C PHE A 33 -11.85 5.26 13.81
N HIS A 34 -12.35 6.46 14.08
CA HIS A 34 -13.74 6.65 14.49
C HIS A 34 -14.71 6.28 13.36
N ILE A 35 -14.43 6.71 12.12
CA ILE A 35 -15.24 6.33 10.95
C ILE A 35 -15.20 4.82 10.72
N GLU A 36 -14.02 4.18 10.81
CA GLU A 36 -13.88 2.72 10.64
C GLU A 36 -14.74 1.93 11.62
N LYS A 37 -14.80 2.37 12.89
CA LYS A 37 -15.62 1.74 13.93
C LYS A 37 -17.13 1.85 13.65
N MET A 38 -17.57 2.91 12.97
CA MET A 38 -18.99 3.13 12.68
C MET A 38 -19.44 2.45 11.40
N ILE A 39 -18.61 2.47 10.35
CA ILE A 39 -19.00 2.07 9.00
C ILE A 39 -18.28 0.78 8.60
N ARG A 40 -19.01 -0.34 8.63
CA ARG A 40 -18.49 -1.64 8.16
C ARG A 40 -18.15 -1.59 6.67
N GLY A 41 -17.08 -2.28 6.27
CA GLY A 41 -16.59 -2.30 4.89
C GLY A 41 -15.57 -1.20 4.59
N THR A 42 -15.37 -0.26 5.52
CA THR A 42 -14.23 0.66 5.48
C THR A 42 -12.98 0.02 6.08
N LYS A 43 -11.82 0.56 5.72
CA LYS A 43 -10.52 0.15 6.26
C LYS A 43 -9.67 1.39 6.51
N ALA A 44 -9.34 1.66 7.78
CA ALA A 44 -8.44 2.74 8.11
C ALA A 44 -7.00 2.36 7.76
N ILE A 45 -6.31 3.26 7.07
CA ILE A 45 -4.87 3.17 6.81
C ILE A 45 -4.20 4.14 7.75
N SER A 46 -3.51 3.66 8.79
CA SER A 46 -2.84 4.55 9.74
C SER A 46 -1.69 5.30 9.05
N HIS A 47 -1.52 6.57 9.41
CA HIS A 47 -0.39 7.38 8.97
C HIS A 47 0.44 7.76 10.19
N ASP A 48 1.63 7.17 10.33
CA ASP A 48 2.44 7.34 11.55
C ASP A 48 3.39 8.55 11.48
N GLN A 49 3.43 9.25 10.35
CA GLN A 49 4.33 10.37 10.14
C GLN A 49 3.70 11.72 10.53
N GLY A 50 4.56 12.64 10.99
CA GLY A 50 4.18 13.98 11.39
C GLY A 50 4.22 14.96 10.22
N CYS A 51 4.55 16.22 10.51
CA CYS A 51 4.97 17.18 9.51
C CYS A 51 6.48 17.44 9.65
N LEU A 52 7.04 18.31 8.80
CA LEU A 52 8.45 18.71 8.80
C LEU A 52 9.43 17.64 8.30
N HIS A 53 8.98 16.81 7.35
CA HIS A 53 9.88 15.90 6.66
C HIS A 53 10.69 16.64 5.58
N PRO A 54 11.88 16.15 5.22
CA PRO A 54 12.56 16.56 4.00
C PRO A 54 11.64 16.43 2.77
N PRO A 55 11.86 17.21 1.69
CA PRO A 55 11.05 17.14 0.48
C PRO A 55 11.00 15.72 -0.14
N ALA A 56 12.12 15.00 -0.17
CA ALA A 56 12.19 13.63 -0.69
C ALA A 56 11.29 12.66 0.09
N ASP A 57 11.27 12.78 1.42
CA ASP A 57 10.41 11.96 2.27
C ASP A 57 8.93 12.32 2.07
N THR A 58 8.63 13.61 1.92
CA THR A 58 7.25 14.07 1.62
C THR A 58 6.77 13.48 0.30
N GLU A 59 7.59 13.52 -0.76
CA GLU A 59 7.27 12.91 -2.06
C GLU A 59 7.05 11.40 -1.93
N GLN A 60 7.93 10.70 -1.19
CA GLN A 60 7.80 9.27 -0.95
C GLN A 60 6.50 8.92 -0.21
N VAL A 61 6.13 9.69 0.82
CA VAL A 61 4.87 9.50 1.56
C VAL A 61 3.67 9.77 0.66
N THR A 62 3.64 10.88 -0.08
CA THR A 62 2.56 11.20 -1.02
C THR A 62 2.36 10.09 -2.04
N ARG A 63 3.45 9.63 -2.70
CA ARG A 63 3.41 8.50 -3.63
C ARG A 63 2.89 7.22 -2.98
N THR A 64 3.23 6.98 -1.72
CA THR A 64 2.78 5.81 -0.96
C THR A 64 1.28 5.87 -0.68
N LEU A 65 0.77 7.00 -0.19
CA LEU A 65 -0.67 7.18 0.07
C LEU A 65 -1.50 7.04 -1.20
N ILE A 66 -1.05 7.64 -2.31
CA ILE A 66 -1.67 7.46 -3.63
C ILE A 66 -1.69 5.97 -4.01
N SER A 67 -0.56 5.28 -3.87
CA SER A 67 -0.44 3.86 -4.21
C SER A 67 -1.35 2.97 -3.36
N LEU A 68 -1.54 3.32 -2.08
CA LEU A 68 -2.45 2.64 -1.17
C LEU A 68 -3.91 2.81 -1.61
N GLY A 69 -4.33 4.00 -2.03
CA GLY A 69 -5.66 4.21 -2.62
C GLY A 69 -5.84 3.53 -3.99
N LYS A 70 -4.79 3.47 -4.80
CA LYS A 70 -4.78 2.74 -6.08
C LYS A 70 -4.77 1.22 -5.91
N ASN A 71 -4.51 0.68 -4.73
CA ASN A 71 -4.45 -0.78 -4.48
C ASN A 71 -5.75 -1.47 -4.93
N PRO A 72 -5.70 -2.60 -5.65
CA PRO A 72 -6.91 -3.23 -6.21
C PRO A 72 -7.89 -3.77 -5.15
N ASN A 73 -7.45 -3.99 -3.91
CA ASN A 73 -8.34 -4.34 -2.80
C ASN A 73 -9.21 -3.16 -2.33
N ILE A 74 -8.89 -1.94 -2.75
CA ILE A 74 -9.65 -0.73 -2.49
C ILE A 74 -10.60 -0.51 -3.66
N GLY A 75 -11.89 -0.54 -3.37
CA GLY A 75 -12.97 -0.26 -4.32
C GLY A 75 -13.27 1.23 -4.43
N ALA A 76 -13.13 1.96 -3.32
CA ALA A 76 -13.27 3.43 -3.23
C ALA A 76 -12.37 3.98 -2.12
N ALA A 77 -12.07 5.27 -2.12
CA ALA A 77 -11.21 5.88 -1.10
C ALA A 77 -11.76 7.24 -0.62
N LEU A 78 -11.71 7.47 0.69
CA LEU A 78 -11.92 8.77 1.29
C LEU A 78 -10.57 9.28 1.80
N VAL A 79 -10.13 10.44 1.31
CA VAL A 79 -8.93 11.13 1.79
C VAL A 79 -9.33 12.12 2.89
N ILE A 80 -8.67 12.06 4.04
CA ILE A 80 -8.92 12.93 5.19
C ILE A 80 -7.68 13.79 5.39
N GLY A 81 -7.82 15.09 5.16
CA GLY A 81 -6.81 16.10 5.44
C GLY A 81 -7.06 16.82 6.76
N LEU A 82 -5.99 17.36 7.35
CA LEU A 82 -6.09 18.29 8.48
C LEU A 82 -6.35 19.71 7.94
N GLY A 83 -5.59 20.12 6.92
CA GLY A 83 -5.57 21.44 6.29
C GLY A 83 -4.26 22.21 6.50
N CYS A 84 -3.22 21.59 7.07
CA CYS A 84 -1.90 22.24 7.27
C CYS A 84 -0.71 21.28 7.13
N GLU A 85 -0.97 20.06 6.69
CA GLU A 85 0.02 19.02 6.46
C GLU A 85 0.89 19.32 5.24
N MET A 86 2.09 18.72 5.21
CA MET A 86 2.99 18.84 4.05
C MET A 86 2.51 18.01 2.86
N VAL A 87 2.02 16.81 3.11
CA VAL A 87 1.40 15.96 2.09
C VAL A 87 0.02 16.52 1.77
N GLN A 88 -0.12 17.20 0.63
CA GLN A 88 -1.40 17.83 0.28
C GLN A 88 -2.48 16.78 0.05
N ALA A 89 -3.59 16.86 0.78
CA ALA A 89 -4.70 15.92 0.64
C ALA A 89 -5.26 15.92 -0.79
N GLU A 90 -5.25 17.09 -1.44
CA GLU A 90 -5.66 17.32 -2.83
C GLU A 90 -4.80 16.52 -3.81
N GLU A 91 -3.48 16.49 -3.59
CA GLU A 91 -2.54 15.73 -4.43
C GLU A 91 -2.79 14.23 -4.31
N VAL A 92 -3.03 13.75 -3.09
CA VAL A 92 -3.38 12.34 -2.85
C VAL A 92 -4.72 12.00 -3.50
N TYR A 93 -5.72 12.88 -3.37
CA TYR A 93 -7.05 12.74 -3.96
C TYR A 93 -6.97 12.64 -5.49
N GLU A 94 -6.37 13.62 -6.16
CA GLU A 94 -6.25 13.64 -7.62
C GLU A 94 -5.41 12.45 -8.12
N GLY A 95 -4.34 12.12 -7.41
CA GLY A 95 -3.52 10.94 -7.71
C GLY A 95 -4.36 9.66 -7.70
N ILE A 96 -5.19 9.42 -6.67
CA ILE A 96 -6.04 8.21 -6.59
C ILE A 96 -7.11 8.21 -7.69
N LYS A 97 -7.70 9.37 -7.98
CA LYS A 97 -8.77 9.55 -8.98
C LYS A 97 -8.37 9.06 -10.37
N GLU A 98 -7.10 9.16 -10.74
CA GLU A 98 -6.56 8.60 -12.00
C GLU A 98 -6.83 7.10 -12.17
N SER A 99 -7.06 6.34 -11.08
CA SER A 99 -7.42 4.91 -11.17
C SER A 99 -8.86 4.66 -11.64
N GLY A 100 -9.67 5.70 -11.79
CA GLY A 100 -11.09 5.62 -12.18
C GLY A 100 -12.01 5.10 -11.08
N LYS A 101 -11.50 4.92 -9.86
CA LYS A 101 -12.29 4.50 -8.70
C LYS A 101 -12.99 5.70 -8.05
N PRO A 102 -14.14 5.50 -7.38
CA PRO A 102 -14.76 6.53 -6.56
C PRO A 102 -13.79 7.01 -5.49
N VAL A 103 -13.58 8.31 -5.44
CA VAL A 103 -12.73 8.96 -4.45
C VAL A 103 -13.37 10.27 -4.03
N ASP A 104 -13.26 10.61 -2.76
CA ASP A 104 -13.74 11.88 -2.18
C ASP A 104 -12.74 12.34 -1.11
N MET A 105 -12.89 13.58 -0.66
CA MET A 105 -11.95 14.23 0.25
C MET A 105 -12.69 15.13 1.26
N VAL A 106 -12.20 15.13 2.50
CA VAL A 106 -12.61 16.06 3.54
C VAL A 106 -11.40 16.68 4.22
N VAL A 107 -11.45 17.99 4.47
CA VAL A 107 -10.38 18.74 5.15
C VAL A 107 -10.92 19.28 6.47
N MET A 108 -10.31 18.87 7.59
CA MET A 108 -10.87 19.10 8.92
C MET A 108 -10.96 20.59 9.30
N HIS A 109 -9.93 21.39 8.99
CA HIS A 109 -9.93 22.82 9.29
C HIS A 109 -11.00 23.60 8.50
N GLU A 110 -11.37 23.12 7.30
CA GLU A 110 -12.44 23.75 6.50
C GLU A 110 -13.84 23.40 7.04
N LEU A 111 -13.98 22.22 7.65
CA LEU A 111 -15.26 21.73 8.18
C LEU A 111 -15.56 22.19 9.61
N GLY A 112 -14.61 22.84 10.28
CA GLY A 112 -14.79 23.32 11.65
C GLY A 112 -14.43 22.32 12.74
N GLY A 113 -13.64 21.27 12.41
CA GLY A 113 -13.02 20.37 13.38
C GLY A 113 -13.50 18.92 13.32
N MET A 114 -13.09 18.16 14.35
CA MET A 114 -13.16 16.70 14.36
C MET A 114 -14.58 16.15 14.24
N PHE A 115 -15.55 16.68 14.99
CA PHE A 115 -16.92 16.17 15.00
C PHE A 115 -17.60 16.30 13.63
N GLU A 116 -17.49 17.47 13.00
CA GLU A 116 -18.06 17.71 11.67
C GLU A 116 -17.38 16.87 10.60
N THR A 117 -16.05 16.69 10.72
CA THR A 117 -15.28 15.83 9.81
C THR A 117 -15.70 14.37 9.93
N ILE A 118 -15.91 13.87 11.15
CA ILE A 118 -16.41 12.51 11.38
C ILE A 118 -17.81 12.36 10.80
N ASN A 119 -18.71 13.31 11.02
CA ASN A 119 -20.09 13.26 10.53
C ASN A 119 -20.13 13.23 8.99
N LYS A 120 -19.47 14.20 8.34
CA LYS A 120 -19.40 14.28 6.88
C LYS A 120 -18.67 13.07 6.28
N GLY A 121 -17.53 12.69 6.86
CA GLY A 121 -16.75 11.54 6.41
C GLY A 121 -17.50 10.21 6.55
N ALA A 122 -18.25 10.00 7.64
CA ALA A 122 -19.06 8.80 7.83
C ALA A 122 -20.19 8.70 6.80
N LYS A 123 -20.82 9.82 6.45
CA LYS A 123 -21.84 9.86 5.38
C LYS A 123 -21.24 9.45 4.04
N ILE A 124 -20.16 10.10 3.62
CA ILE A 124 -19.46 9.81 2.36
C ILE A 124 -19.00 8.34 2.32
N ALA A 125 -18.38 7.86 3.40
CA ALA A 125 -17.92 6.48 3.48
C ALA A 125 -19.07 5.47 3.39
N THR A 126 -20.25 5.79 3.95
CA THR A 126 -21.45 4.94 3.82
C THR A 126 -21.90 4.87 2.37
N ASP A 127 -21.99 6.01 1.68
CA ASP A 127 -22.41 6.08 0.28
C ASP A 127 -21.44 5.30 -0.62
N MET A 128 -20.13 5.43 -0.39
CA MET A 128 -19.10 4.64 -1.08
C MET A 128 -19.21 3.14 -0.82
N VAL A 129 -19.50 2.72 0.43
CA VAL A 129 -19.68 1.29 0.75
C VAL A 129 -20.88 0.73 -0.02
N VAL A 130 -22.00 1.47 -0.08
CA VAL A 130 -23.18 1.07 -0.85
C VAL A 130 -22.83 0.93 -2.33
N GLU A 131 -22.12 1.89 -2.90
CA GLU A 131 -21.69 1.87 -4.30
C GLU A 131 -20.85 0.63 -4.62
N ILE A 132 -19.77 0.38 -3.85
CA ILE A 132 -18.86 -0.72 -4.15
C ILE A 132 -19.46 -2.09 -3.84
N THR A 133 -20.49 -2.18 -2.99
CA THR A 133 -21.18 -3.44 -2.66
C THR A 133 -21.90 -4.04 -3.88
N GLY A 134 -22.27 -3.22 -4.87
CA GLY A 134 -22.83 -3.70 -6.13
C GLY A 134 -21.86 -4.47 -7.01
N ILE A 135 -20.55 -4.41 -6.74
CA ILE A 135 -19.51 -5.07 -7.53
C ILE A 135 -19.39 -6.53 -7.10
N ASN A 136 -19.74 -7.45 -8.00
CA ASN A 136 -19.64 -8.89 -7.76
C ASN A 136 -18.24 -9.43 -8.07
N ARG A 137 -17.90 -10.57 -7.44
CA ARG A 137 -16.65 -11.28 -7.74
C ARG A 137 -16.80 -12.08 -9.03
N GLU A 138 -15.75 -12.07 -9.84
CA GLU A 138 -15.64 -12.83 -11.09
C GLU A 138 -14.40 -13.73 -11.07
N GLU A 139 -14.38 -14.76 -11.93
CA GLU A 139 -13.22 -15.64 -12.05
C GLU A 139 -12.10 -15.00 -12.89
N PHE A 140 -10.90 -14.95 -12.33
CA PHE A 140 -9.69 -14.49 -12.99
C PHE A 140 -8.58 -15.54 -12.92
N GLY A 141 -7.69 -15.54 -13.92
CA GLY A 141 -6.45 -16.32 -13.87
C GLY A 141 -5.44 -15.73 -12.88
N LEU A 142 -4.49 -16.54 -12.42
CA LEU A 142 -3.45 -16.08 -11.47
C LEU A 142 -2.58 -14.95 -12.01
N GLY A 143 -2.55 -14.71 -13.33
CA GLY A 143 -1.86 -13.56 -13.92
C GLY A 143 -2.37 -12.18 -13.49
N LYS A 144 -3.54 -12.12 -12.86
CA LYS A 144 -4.06 -10.89 -12.22
C LYS A 144 -3.70 -10.78 -10.74
N LEU A 145 -3.13 -11.83 -10.14
CA LEU A 145 -2.79 -11.86 -8.72
C LEU A 145 -1.37 -11.34 -8.50
N VAL A 146 -1.27 -10.39 -7.57
CA VAL A 146 -0.01 -9.93 -7.01
C VAL A 146 0.03 -10.36 -5.55
N PHE A 147 1.07 -11.08 -5.15
CA PHE A 147 1.26 -11.49 -3.77
C PHE A 147 2.63 -11.03 -3.28
N GLY A 148 2.69 -10.58 -2.03
CA GLY A 148 3.92 -10.19 -1.36
C GLY A 148 4.23 -11.15 -0.23
N THR A 149 5.52 -11.36 0.04
CA THR A 149 5.97 -12.04 1.26
C THR A 149 6.73 -11.08 2.15
N LYS A 150 6.73 -11.40 3.44
CA LYS A 150 7.43 -10.67 4.49
C LYS A 150 7.71 -11.66 5.61
N CYS A 151 8.94 -11.68 6.10
CA CYS A 151 9.32 -12.38 7.32
C CYS A 151 8.72 -11.66 8.53
N GLY A 152 8.25 -12.44 9.52
CA GLY A 152 7.71 -11.91 10.77
C GLY A 152 8.78 -11.88 11.85
N SER A 153 9.09 -13.06 12.40
CA SER A 153 10.13 -13.26 13.40
C SER A 153 11.03 -14.39 12.93
N SER A 154 12.21 -14.04 12.42
CA SER A 154 13.16 -15.01 11.88
C SER A 154 13.69 -15.91 13.00
N ASP A 155 13.71 -17.21 12.74
CA ASP A 155 14.32 -18.21 13.62
C ASP A 155 15.24 -19.16 12.84
N THR A 156 15.94 -20.03 13.57
CA THR A 156 16.89 -21.00 12.97
C THR A 156 16.21 -22.05 12.08
N THR A 157 14.88 -22.19 12.14
CA THR A 157 14.10 -23.17 11.37
C THR A 157 13.41 -22.56 10.13
N SER A 158 13.33 -21.23 10.06
CA SER A 158 12.61 -20.50 9.01
C SER A 158 13.18 -20.80 7.63
N GLY A 159 14.51 -20.77 7.51
CA GLY A 159 15.24 -21.14 6.28
C GLY A 159 15.17 -22.64 5.93
N LEU A 160 14.82 -23.50 6.90
CA LEU A 160 14.73 -24.95 6.73
C LEU A 160 13.30 -25.44 6.47
N SER A 161 12.29 -24.57 6.65
CA SER A 161 10.88 -24.96 6.57
C SER A 161 10.02 -23.91 5.85
N SER A 162 9.51 -22.90 6.55
CA SER A 162 8.56 -21.91 6.04
C SER A 162 9.05 -21.20 4.77
N ASN A 163 10.34 -20.86 4.70
CA ASN A 163 10.89 -20.13 3.57
C ASN A 163 11.02 -21.03 2.34
N LEU A 164 11.28 -22.33 2.52
CA LEU A 164 11.30 -23.30 1.41
C LEU A 164 9.90 -23.47 0.82
N VAL A 165 8.89 -23.63 1.68
CA VAL A 165 7.49 -23.74 1.24
C VAL A 165 7.04 -22.45 0.56
N THR A 166 7.40 -21.29 1.12
CA THR A 166 7.10 -19.99 0.53
C THR A 166 7.75 -19.84 -0.84
N GLY A 167 9.02 -20.21 -1.00
CA GLY A 167 9.71 -20.20 -2.29
C GLY A 167 9.04 -21.09 -3.34
N GLU A 168 8.55 -22.27 -2.94
CA GLU A 168 7.83 -23.17 -3.84
C GLU A 168 6.45 -22.60 -4.23
N VAL A 169 5.74 -21.97 -3.29
CA VAL A 169 4.52 -21.22 -3.61
C VAL A 169 4.82 -20.09 -4.58
N CYS A 170 5.92 -19.34 -4.39
CA CYS A 170 6.32 -18.29 -5.31
C CYS A 170 6.56 -18.83 -6.71
N ARG A 171 7.27 -19.95 -6.84
CA ARG A 171 7.54 -20.62 -8.11
C ARG A 171 6.25 -21.07 -8.80
N LEU A 172 5.32 -21.69 -8.07
CA LEU A 172 4.03 -22.13 -8.60
C LEU A 172 3.19 -20.94 -9.09
N MET A 173 3.17 -19.86 -8.33
CA MET A 173 2.43 -18.63 -8.65
C MET A 173 2.98 -17.95 -9.91
N THR A 174 4.29 -17.74 -9.99
CA THR A 174 4.93 -17.09 -11.14
C THR A 174 4.86 -17.93 -12.40
N ASN A 175 4.97 -19.27 -12.30
CA ASN A 175 4.74 -20.18 -13.44
C ASN A 175 3.31 -20.13 -14.00
N ASN A 176 2.33 -19.66 -13.21
CA ASN A 176 0.96 -19.44 -13.64
C ASN A 176 0.67 -17.96 -14.01
N GLY A 177 1.72 -17.16 -14.21
CA GLY A 177 1.65 -15.76 -14.64
C GLY A 177 1.48 -14.74 -13.51
N GLY A 178 1.35 -15.18 -12.25
CA GLY A 178 1.21 -14.28 -11.10
C GLY A 178 2.48 -13.49 -10.81
N THR A 179 2.33 -12.38 -10.09
CA THR A 179 3.47 -11.52 -9.70
C THR A 179 3.80 -11.71 -8.23
N PHE A 180 5.09 -11.88 -7.93
CA PHE A 180 5.63 -11.97 -6.58
C PHE A 180 6.40 -10.70 -6.21
N ILE A 181 6.27 -10.23 -4.96
CA ILE A 181 7.05 -9.11 -4.42
C ILE A 181 7.68 -9.50 -3.08
N GLN A 182 8.98 -9.27 -2.94
CA GLN A 182 9.71 -9.33 -1.66
C GLN A 182 10.24 -7.92 -1.34
N GLY A 183 9.95 -7.42 -0.13
CA GLY A 183 10.25 -6.03 0.24
C GLY A 183 11.44 -5.84 1.19
N GLU A 184 12.12 -6.91 1.58
CA GLU A 184 13.05 -6.91 2.72
C GLU A 184 14.50 -6.81 2.28
N ILE A 185 14.98 -5.60 2.02
CA ILE A 185 16.39 -5.40 1.60
C ILE A 185 17.36 -5.92 2.66
N CYS A 186 17.03 -5.79 3.94
CA CYS A 186 17.85 -6.32 5.04
C CYS A 186 17.97 -7.86 5.03
N ASP A 187 16.91 -8.56 4.62
CA ASP A 187 16.86 -10.02 4.67
C ASP A 187 17.58 -10.68 3.48
N ILE A 188 17.91 -9.91 2.45
CA ILE A 188 18.69 -10.39 1.31
C ILE A 188 20.20 -10.12 1.47
N MET A 189 20.63 -9.45 2.54
CA MET A 189 22.04 -9.23 2.85
C MET A 189 22.76 -10.58 3.09
N GLY A 190 23.88 -10.80 2.42
CA GLY A 190 24.56 -12.09 2.31
C GLY A 190 24.06 -13.00 1.18
N GLY A 191 22.88 -12.71 0.60
CA GLY A 191 22.26 -13.44 -0.52
C GLY A 191 22.18 -12.64 -1.81
N GLU A 192 22.55 -11.37 -1.81
CA GLU A 192 22.36 -10.42 -2.92
C GLU A 192 23.08 -10.85 -4.20
N TYR A 193 24.27 -11.46 -4.09
CA TYR A 193 24.99 -11.98 -5.25
C TYR A 193 24.32 -13.19 -5.89
N ALA A 194 23.60 -14.00 -5.10
CA ALA A 194 22.79 -15.09 -5.64
C ALA A 194 21.59 -14.51 -6.41
N LEU A 195 20.92 -13.50 -5.86
CA LEU A 195 19.81 -12.81 -6.54
C LEU A 195 20.25 -12.08 -7.82
N LYS A 196 21.42 -11.45 -7.81
CA LYS A 196 22.01 -10.85 -9.01
C LYS A 196 22.19 -11.89 -10.13
N LYS A 197 22.66 -13.08 -9.82
CA LYS A 197 22.82 -14.17 -10.81
C LYS A 197 21.48 -14.67 -11.37
N LEU A 198 20.40 -14.53 -10.59
CA LEU A 198 19.04 -14.90 -10.98
C LEU A 198 18.28 -13.75 -11.67
N SER A 199 18.88 -12.57 -11.78
CA SER A 199 18.24 -11.40 -12.38
C SER A 199 18.11 -11.58 -13.90
N VAL A 200 17.01 -11.06 -14.46
CA VAL A 200 16.71 -11.17 -15.91
C VAL A 200 17.79 -10.54 -16.78
N ASP A 201 18.45 -9.50 -16.28
CA ASP A 201 19.57 -8.83 -16.92
C ASP A 201 20.55 -8.29 -15.87
N GLN A 202 21.74 -7.94 -16.34
CA GLN A 202 22.81 -7.45 -15.48
C GLN A 202 22.44 -6.13 -14.80
N ALA A 203 21.73 -5.23 -15.48
CA ALA A 203 21.40 -3.92 -14.94
C ALA A 203 20.44 -4.02 -13.74
N GLN A 204 19.45 -4.92 -13.77
CA GLN A 204 18.60 -5.20 -12.61
C GLN A 204 19.39 -5.85 -11.47
N GLY A 205 20.31 -6.76 -11.81
CA GLY A 205 21.18 -7.39 -10.83
C GLY A 205 22.10 -6.40 -10.10
N GLU A 206 22.65 -5.40 -10.79
CA GLU A 206 23.42 -4.33 -10.15
C GLU A 206 22.55 -3.47 -9.23
N LYS A 207 21.31 -3.17 -9.61
CA LYS A 207 20.39 -2.40 -8.75
C LYS A 207 20.15 -3.10 -7.40
N ILE A 208 20.07 -4.42 -7.38
CA ILE A 208 19.93 -5.19 -6.12
C ILE A 208 21.17 -4.96 -5.23
N LEU A 209 22.38 -5.03 -5.81
CA LEU A 209 23.61 -4.77 -5.05
C LEU A 209 23.71 -3.33 -4.58
N ASP A 210 23.26 -2.36 -5.39
CA ASP A 210 23.26 -0.95 -5.02
C ASP A 210 22.31 -0.67 -3.84
N LEU A 211 21.12 -1.29 -3.83
CA LEU A 211 20.17 -1.19 -2.71
C LEU A 211 20.74 -1.75 -1.41
N VAL A 212 21.39 -2.91 -1.47
CA VAL A 212 22.03 -3.52 -0.29
C VAL A 212 23.21 -2.67 0.19
N ARG A 213 24.04 -2.18 -0.72
CA ARG A 213 25.18 -1.32 -0.40
C ARG A 213 24.74 0.00 0.24
N ASP A 214 23.71 0.63 -0.31
CA ASP A 214 23.13 1.84 0.23
C ASP A 214 22.63 1.62 1.67
N LEU A 215 21.95 0.51 1.94
CA LEU A 215 21.54 0.14 3.30
C LEU A 215 22.74 -0.04 4.25
N TYR A 216 23.81 -0.72 3.80
CA TYR A 216 25.06 -0.85 4.57
C TYR A 216 25.71 0.52 4.86
N GLU A 217 25.81 1.38 3.85
CA GLU A 217 26.42 2.71 3.98
C GLU A 217 25.65 3.57 5.00
N ARG A 218 24.32 3.56 4.95
CA ARG A 218 23.47 4.27 5.93
C ARG A 218 23.72 3.76 7.35
N GLY A 219 23.81 2.44 7.54
CA GLY A 219 24.05 1.82 8.83
C GLY A 219 25.44 2.11 9.41
N MET A 220 26.46 2.21 8.56
CA MET A 220 27.86 2.41 8.98
C MET A 220 28.24 3.88 9.15
N LYS A 221 27.76 4.77 8.28
CA LYS A 221 28.16 6.18 8.27
C LYS A 221 27.29 7.05 9.15
N GLY A 222 26.10 6.60 9.54
CA GLY A 222 25.10 7.45 10.20
C GLY A 222 24.60 8.60 9.31
N GLU A 223 24.98 8.61 8.03
CA GLU A 223 24.60 9.63 7.05
C GLU A 223 23.61 9.01 6.06
N PHE A 224 22.38 9.55 6.05
CA PHE A 224 21.38 9.24 5.04
C PHE A 224 21.76 9.99 3.75
N ARG A 225 21.83 9.27 2.61
CA ARG A 225 21.84 9.96 1.31
C ARG A 225 20.47 10.63 1.12
N PRO A 226 20.44 11.91 0.71
CA PRO A 226 19.19 12.63 0.45
C PRO A 226 18.40 12.03 -0.71
#